data_AF-A0A077Z951-F1
#
_entry.id   AF-A0A077Z951-F1
#
_cell.length_a   1.000
_cell.length_b   1.000
_cell.length_c   1.000
_cell.angle_alpha   90.00
_cell.angle_beta   90.00
_cell.angle_gamma   90.00
#
_symmetry.space_group_name_H-M   'P 1'
#
loop_
_entity.id
_entity.type
_entity.pdbx_description
1 polymer ?
#
loop_
_entity_poly.entity_id
_entity_poly.type
_entity_poly.pdbx_seq_one_letter_code
_entity_poly.pdbx_strand_id
1 'polypeptide(L)'
;MSYSQLRHWVKANVLGGQITNYHPDFVTKLNQIEKMSVDVQLLIKSMRDMVDPNLRWPFNPAKLANPELDEALKYAQNVRQLGDACRNADVKQFLHLIASVEEEIDVAFKLFLRQVETYAFEPLNKFVKEDAVLIRQEKKNLDKMRADYDNACDYLRNCHEGNIDQKNANLDKCKENFEKQADVIQSLLDKLPEYEKSIADASRQFLKADRQLRTSIGTALKKIKR
;
A
#
# COMPACT_ATOMS: atom_id res chain seq x y z
N MET A 1 37.38 23.77 12.32
CA MET A 1 36.59 22.66 11.75
C MET A 1 35.12 23.04 11.88
N SER A 2 34.34 23.07 10.79
CA SER A 2 32.91 23.40 10.87
C SER A 2 32.12 22.24 11.49
N TYR A 3 30.95 22.50 12.06
CA TYR A 3 30.07 21.45 12.61
C TYR A 3 29.75 20.35 11.57
N SER A 4 29.59 20.71 10.30
CA SER A 4 29.38 19.76 9.21
C SER A 4 30.59 18.84 8.97
N GLN A 5 31.81 19.39 9.00
CA GLN A 5 33.05 18.63 8.85
C GLN A 5 33.26 17.68 10.03
N LEU A 6 32.96 18.12 11.26
CA LEU A 6 33.11 17.32 12.47
C LEU A 6 32.12 16.15 12.50
N ARG A 7 30.87 16.38 12.08
CA ARG A 7 29.87 15.32 11.93
C ARG A 7 30.27 14.30 10.85
N HIS A 8 30.83 14.76 9.73
CA HIS A 8 31.30 13.88 8.66
C HIS A 8 32.53 13.07 9.08
N TRP A 9 33.46 13.69 9.82
CA TRP A 9 34.65 13.01 10.35
C TRP A 9 34.29 11.97 11.40
N VAL A 10 33.39 12.28 12.35
CA VAL A 10 32.88 11.30 13.32
C VAL A 10 32.16 10.16 12.61
N LYS A 11 31.33 10.46 11.59
CA LYS A 11 30.60 9.43 10.86
C LYS A 11 31.50 8.52 10.01
N ALA A 12 32.58 9.06 9.42
CA ALA A 12 33.48 8.30 8.56
C ALA A 12 34.59 7.57 9.33
N ASN A 13 35.12 8.15 10.41
CA ASN A 13 36.29 7.62 11.11
C ASN A 13 35.98 7.01 12.49
N VAL A 14 34.88 7.40 13.14
CA VAL A 14 34.50 6.90 14.48
C VAL A 14 33.32 5.92 14.41
N LEU A 15 32.39 6.14 13.47
CA LEU A 15 31.26 5.23 13.19
C LEU A 15 31.45 4.42 11.90
N GLY A 16 32.48 4.73 11.11
CA GLY A 16 32.75 4.18 9.79
C GLY A 16 33.97 3.27 9.75
N GLY A 17 34.28 2.61 10.87
CA GLY A 17 35.12 1.40 10.85
C GLY A 17 34.71 0.50 9.68
N GLN A 18 35.66 -0.18 9.02
CA GLN A 18 35.47 -0.83 7.72
C GLN A 18 34.09 -1.47 7.60
N ILE A 19 33.14 -0.75 7.00
CA ILE A 19 31.76 -1.23 6.87
C ILE A 19 31.84 -2.38 5.87
N THR A 20 31.78 -3.62 6.37
CA THR A 20 31.65 -4.82 5.55
C THR A 20 30.49 -4.64 4.54
N ASN A 21 30.54 -5.22 3.34
CA ASN A 21 29.39 -5.12 2.44
C ASN A 21 28.40 -6.24 2.77
N TYR A 22 27.09 -5.94 2.73
CA TYR A 22 26.08 -7.00 2.77
C TYR A 22 26.25 -7.91 1.56
N HIS A 23 25.83 -9.18 1.69
CA HIS A 23 25.79 -10.10 0.57
C HIS A 23 24.96 -9.50 -0.58
N PRO A 24 25.40 -9.59 -1.85
CA PRO A 24 24.68 -9.02 -3.00
C PRO A 24 23.20 -9.44 -3.08
N ASP A 25 22.89 -10.70 -2.74
CA ASP A 25 21.51 -11.21 -2.76
C ASP A 25 20.61 -10.50 -1.75
N PHE A 26 21.12 -10.21 -0.55
CA PHE A 26 20.37 -9.50 0.48
C PHE A 26 20.05 -8.07 0.03
N VAL A 27 21.05 -7.39 -0.54
CA VAL A 27 20.88 -6.04 -1.11
C VAL A 27 19.85 -6.05 -2.24
N THR A 28 19.88 -7.09 -3.09
CA THR A 28 18.94 -7.25 -4.20
C THR A 28 17.50 -7.42 -3.71
N LYS A 29 17.26 -8.31 -2.74
CA LYS A 29 15.92 -8.52 -2.14
C LYS A 29 15.39 -7.24 -1.49
N LEU A 30 16.23 -6.50 -0.77
CA LEU A 30 15.84 -5.22 -0.16
C LEU A 30 15.45 -4.18 -1.23
N ASN A 31 16.26 -4.04 -2.27
CA ASN A 31 15.97 -3.11 -3.37
C ASN A 31 14.68 -3.50 -4.10
N GLN A 32 14.41 -4.79 -4.25
CA GLN A 32 13.17 -5.30 -4.84
C GLN A 32 11.95 -4.88 -4.01
N ILE A 33 11.98 -5.05 -2.68
CA ILE A 33 10.86 -4.65 -1.80
C ILE A 33 10.65 -3.14 -1.84
N GLU A 34 11.71 -2.35 -1.82
CA GLU A 34 11.60 -0.89 -1.93
C GLU A 34 10.96 -0.46 -3.24
N LYS A 35 11.40 -1.05 -4.35
CA LYS A 35 10.80 -0.80 -5.67
C LYS A 35 9.34 -1.23 -5.70
N MET A 36 9.03 -2.43 -5.22
CA MET A 36 7.65 -2.93 -5.13
C MET A 36 6.77 -2.01 -4.28
N SER A 37 7.28 -1.50 -3.16
CA SER A 37 6.54 -0.57 -2.29
C SER A 37 6.13 0.70 -3.05
N VAL A 38 7.04 1.29 -3.82
CA VAL A 38 6.76 2.47 -4.66
C VAL A 38 5.78 2.13 -5.78
N ASP A 39 6.01 1.03 -6.50
CA ASP A 39 5.17 0.63 -7.62
C ASP A 39 3.74 0.30 -7.16
N VAL A 40 3.57 -0.33 -5.99
CA VAL A 40 2.25 -0.59 -5.39
C VAL A 40 1.57 0.71 -4.96
N GLN A 41 2.29 1.70 -4.43
CA GLN A 41 1.69 3.02 -4.14
C GLN A 41 1.14 3.69 -5.40
N LEU A 42 1.89 3.62 -6.51
CA LEU A 42 1.44 4.14 -7.81
C LEU A 42 0.24 3.36 -8.35
N LEU A 43 0.22 2.04 -8.15
CA LEU A 43 -0.92 1.19 -8.50
C LEU A 43 -2.17 1.56 -7.71
N ILE A 44 -2.07 1.70 -6.38
CA ILE A 44 -3.19 2.11 -5.52
C ILE A 44 -3.75 3.45 -6.00
N LYS A 45 -2.87 4.43 -6.30
CA LYS A 45 -3.29 5.73 -6.83
C LYS A 45 -4.06 5.58 -8.15
N SER A 46 -3.51 4.83 -9.09
CA SER A 46 -4.13 4.61 -10.40
C SER A 46 -5.48 3.89 -10.29
N MET A 47 -5.58 2.90 -9.40
CA MET A 47 -6.84 2.19 -9.11
C MET A 47 -7.88 3.14 -8.51
N ARG A 48 -7.49 4.02 -7.57
CA ARG A 48 -8.39 5.04 -7.01
C ARG A 48 -8.90 5.99 -8.09
N ASP A 49 -8.01 6.45 -8.98
CA ASP A 49 -8.38 7.33 -10.09
C ASP A 49 -9.38 6.67 -11.07
N MET A 50 -9.42 5.33 -11.15
CA MET A 50 -10.43 4.61 -11.95
C MET A 50 -11.76 4.43 -11.22
N VAL A 51 -11.72 4.27 -9.91
CA VAL A 51 -12.90 4.04 -9.07
C VAL A 51 -13.66 5.34 -8.81
N ASP A 52 -12.95 6.44 -8.64
CA ASP A 52 -13.50 7.78 -8.45
C ASP A 52 -13.05 8.74 -9.57
N PRO A 53 -13.80 8.82 -10.69
CA PRO A 53 -13.47 9.75 -11.76
C PRO A 53 -13.67 11.22 -11.37
N ASN A 54 -14.29 11.55 -10.23
CA ASN A 54 -14.58 12.93 -9.84
C ASN A 54 -13.30 13.76 -9.63
N LEU A 55 -12.16 13.13 -9.35
CA LEU A 55 -10.86 13.80 -9.25
C LEU A 55 -10.37 14.40 -10.59
N ARG A 56 -10.89 13.96 -11.74
CA ARG A 56 -10.50 14.49 -13.05
C ARG A 56 -11.19 15.79 -13.43
N TRP A 57 -12.18 16.24 -12.67
CA TRP A 57 -12.83 17.51 -12.92
C TRP A 57 -12.03 18.65 -12.25
N PRO A 58 -11.50 19.63 -12.99
CA PRO A 58 -10.89 20.82 -12.41
C PRO A 58 -11.90 21.72 -11.67
N PHE A 59 -13.15 21.27 -11.54
CA PHE A 59 -14.21 21.99 -10.84
C PHE A 59 -14.19 21.64 -9.35
N ASN A 60 -14.25 22.67 -8.52
CA ASN A 60 -14.16 22.61 -7.05
C ASN A 60 -14.84 21.37 -6.43
N PRO A 61 -14.10 20.48 -5.73
CA PRO A 61 -14.66 19.30 -5.06
C PRO A 61 -15.77 19.64 -4.06
N ALA A 62 -15.75 20.85 -3.47
CA ALA A 62 -16.81 21.32 -2.59
C ALA A 62 -18.15 21.60 -3.31
N LYS A 63 -18.18 21.55 -4.64
CA LYS A 63 -19.38 21.69 -5.48
C LYS A 63 -19.80 20.38 -6.14
N LEU A 64 -19.07 19.29 -5.90
CA LEU A 64 -19.40 17.97 -6.41
C LEU A 64 -19.99 17.12 -5.28
N ALA A 65 -20.82 16.17 -5.70
CA ALA A 65 -21.63 15.29 -4.87
C ALA A 65 -20.93 14.87 -3.56
N ASN A 66 -21.58 15.15 -2.42
CA ASN A 66 -21.19 14.50 -1.17
C ASN A 66 -21.45 12.99 -1.36
N PRO A 67 -20.48 12.08 -1.18
CA PRO A 67 -20.72 10.64 -1.23
C PRO A 67 -21.77 10.16 -0.20
N GLU A 68 -22.04 10.94 0.86
CA GLU A 68 -23.14 10.68 1.80
C GLU A 68 -24.52 11.02 1.23
N LEU A 69 -24.58 11.87 0.20
CA LEU A 69 -25.80 12.18 -0.51
C LEU A 69 -25.93 11.23 -1.68
N ASP A 70 -26.87 10.30 -1.54
CA ASP A 70 -27.21 9.35 -2.59
C ASP A 70 -27.93 10.05 -3.76
N GLU A 71 -27.16 10.72 -4.61
CA GLU A 71 -27.69 11.50 -5.74
C GLU A 71 -28.41 10.61 -6.75
N ALA A 72 -27.92 9.39 -6.96
CA ALA A 72 -28.57 8.41 -7.82
C ALA A 72 -29.96 8.02 -7.27
N LEU A 73 -30.08 7.76 -5.97
CA LEU A 73 -31.39 7.52 -5.36
C LEU A 73 -32.28 8.76 -5.39
N LYS A 74 -31.75 9.98 -5.17
CA LYS A 74 -32.53 11.21 -5.30
C LYS A 74 -33.06 11.41 -6.72
N TYR A 75 -32.22 11.18 -7.73
CA TYR A 75 -32.64 11.20 -9.13
C TYR A 75 -33.74 10.17 -9.39
N ALA A 76 -33.55 8.92 -8.97
CA ALA A 76 -34.55 7.86 -9.12
C ALA A 76 -35.88 8.23 -8.45
N GLN A 77 -35.84 8.79 -7.23
CA GLN A 77 -37.01 9.28 -6.51
C GLN A 77 -37.74 10.40 -7.29
N ASN A 78 -37.01 11.39 -7.79
CA ASN A 78 -37.58 12.49 -8.58
C ASN A 78 -38.20 11.98 -9.90
N VAL A 79 -37.56 11.01 -10.56
CA VAL A 79 -38.10 10.38 -11.77
C VAL A 79 -39.40 9.62 -11.46
N ARG A 80 -39.50 8.94 -10.31
CA ARG A 80 -40.75 8.30 -9.87
C ARG A 80 -41.87 9.32 -9.63
N GLN A 81 -41.55 10.40 -8.92
CA GLN A 81 -42.51 11.48 -8.67
C GLN A 81 -43.01 12.11 -9.98
N LEU A 82 -42.13 12.30 -10.96
CA LEU A 82 -42.51 12.74 -12.29
C LEU A 82 -43.41 11.72 -13.00
N GLY A 83 -43.10 10.43 -12.88
CA GLY A 83 -43.95 9.34 -13.36
C GLY A 83 -45.34 9.35 -12.74
N ASP A 84 -45.45 9.62 -11.43
CA ASP A 84 -46.74 9.71 -10.74
C ASP A 84 -47.57 10.93 -11.16
N ALA A 85 -46.93 12.01 -11.62
CA ALA A 85 -47.59 13.18 -12.18
C ALA A 85 -48.07 12.97 -13.64
N CYS A 86 -47.63 11.91 -14.32
CA CYS A 86 -48.01 11.63 -15.70
C CYS A 86 -49.44 11.09 -15.82
N ARG A 87 -50.22 11.63 -16.76
CA ARG A 87 -51.55 11.11 -17.12
C ARG A 87 -51.48 9.87 -18.01
N ASN A 88 -50.43 9.75 -18.82
CA ASN A 88 -50.23 8.61 -19.71
C ASN A 88 -49.63 7.44 -18.92
N ALA A 89 -50.34 6.30 -18.89
CA ALA A 89 -49.93 5.11 -18.16
C ALA A 89 -48.62 4.50 -18.67
N ASP A 90 -48.40 4.50 -19.99
CA ASP A 90 -47.17 3.96 -20.61
C ASP A 90 -45.96 4.81 -20.22
N VAL A 91 -46.11 6.14 -20.25
CA VAL A 91 -45.07 7.09 -19.82
C VAL A 91 -44.76 6.93 -18.33
N LYS A 92 -45.80 6.78 -17.49
CA LYS A 92 -45.63 6.51 -16.07
C LYS A 92 -44.82 5.23 -15.83
N GLN A 93 -45.20 4.13 -16.48
CA GLN A 93 -44.51 2.84 -16.35
C GLN A 93 -43.06 2.94 -16.83
N PHE A 94 -42.80 3.64 -17.93
CA PHE A 94 -41.45 3.84 -18.46
C PHE A 94 -40.57 4.67 -17.50
N LEU A 95 -41.09 5.74 -16.92
CA LEU A 95 -40.35 6.54 -15.93
C LEU A 95 -40.07 5.74 -14.65
N HIS A 96 -41.04 4.94 -14.19
CA HIS A 96 -40.84 4.03 -13.05
C HIS A 96 -39.77 2.97 -13.36
N LEU A 97 -39.72 2.46 -14.60
CA LEU A 97 -38.68 1.54 -15.06
C LEU A 97 -37.30 2.19 -15.06
N ILE A 98 -37.17 3.43 -15.59
CA ILE A 98 -35.92 4.20 -15.56
C ILE A 98 -35.42 4.36 -14.12
N ALA A 99 -36.31 4.76 -13.20
CA ALA A 99 -35.94 4.91 -11.80
C ALA A 99 -35.45 3.60 -11.18
N SER A 100 -36.14 2.48 -11.44
CA SER A 100 -35.71 1.16 -10.96
C SER A 100 -34.34 0.74 -11.52
N VAL A 101 -34.06 1.06 -12.78
CA VAL A 101 -32.77 0.74 -13.41
C VAL A 101 -31.63 1.57 -12.81
N GLU A 102 -31.88 2.84 -12.50
CA GLU A 102 -30.88 3.67 -11.82
C GLU A 102 -30.54 3.12 -10.43
N GLU A 103 -31.53 2.71 -9.64
CA GLU A 103 -31.30 2.11 -8.32
C GLU A 103 -30.46 0.82 -8.42
N GLU A 104 -30.71 -0.02 -9.43
CA GLU A 104 -29.91 -1.21 -9.67
C GLU A 104 -28.46 -0.87 -10.03
N ILE A 105 -28.25 0.18 -10.82
CA ILE A 105 -26.91 0.67 -11.19
C ILE A 105 -26.17 1.19 -9.95
N ASP A 106 -26.83 2.01 -9.12
CA ASP A 106 -26.26 2.53 -7.87
C ASP A 106 -25.87 1.39 -6.90
N VAL A 107 -26.74 0.40 -6.70
CA VAL A 107 -26.43 -0.78 -5.88
C VAL A 107 -25.22 -1.53 -6.43
N ALA A 108 -25.10 -1.67 -7.76
CA ALA A 108 -23.95 -2.31 -8.39
C ALA A 108 -22.66 -1.53 -8.16
N PHE A 109 -22.70 -0.19 -8.23
CA PHE A 109 -21.55 0.67 -7.92
C PHE A 109 -21.13 0.54 -6.45
N LYS A 110 -22.06 0.61 -5.50
CA LYS A 110 -21.75 0.42 -4.07
C LYS A 110 -21.13 -0.94 -3.77
N LEU A 111 -21.64 -1.99 -4.40
CA LEU A 111 -21.06 -3.33 -4.26
C LEU A 111 -19.64 -3.38 -4.83
N PHE A 112 -19.41 -2.81 -6.01
CA PHE A 112 -18.08 -2.70 -6.61
C PHE A 112 -17.10 -1.95 -5.70
N LEU A 113 -17.48 -0.78 -5.18
CA LEU A 113 -16.66 0.01 -4.26
C LEU A 113 -16.26 -0.80 -3.02
N ARG A 114 -17.24 -1.49 -2.41
CA ARG A 114 -16.99 -2.35 -1.25
C ARG A 114 -16.04 -3.50 -1.58
N GLN A 115 -16.22 -4.16 -2.72
CA GLN A 115 -15.35 -5.25 -3.15
C GLN A 115 -13.92 -4.77 -3.42
N VAL A 116 -13.75 -3.63 -4.08
CA VAL A 116 -12.43 -3.06 -4.37
C VAL A 116 -11.74 -2.63 -3.08
N GLU A 117 -12.44 -2.00 -2.14
CA GLU A 117 -11.85 -1.60 -0.85
C GLU A 117 -11.32 -2.84 -0.10
N THR A 118 -12.17 -3.86 0.08
CA THR A 118 -11.83 -5.05 0.88
C THR A 118 -10.84 -5.97 0.19
N TYR A 119 -10.98 -6.23 -1.11
CA TYR A 119 -10.20 -7.28 -1.78
C TYR A 119 -9.03 -6.76 -2.60
N ALA A 120 -8.95 -5.46 -2.88
CA ALA A 120 -7.82 -4.86 -3.58
C ALA A 120 -7.08 -3.85 -2.69
N PHE A 121 -7.76 -2.83 -2.17
CA PHE A 121 -7.06 -1.77 -1.43
C PHE A 121 -6.54 -2.22 -0.07
N GLU A 122 -7.30 -2.97 0.72
CA GLU A 122 -6.84 -3.46 2.03
C GLU A 122 -5.53 -4.26 1.93
N PRO A 123 -5.41 -5.32 1.10
CA PRO A 123 -4.15 -6.06 0.96
C PRO A 123 -2.97 -5.21 0.48
N LEU A 124 -3.19 -4.34 -0.51
CA LEU A 124 -2.14 -3.49 -1.05
C LEU A 124 -1.68 -2.43 -0.03
N ASN A 125 -2.62 -1.84 0.72
CA ASN A 125 -2.31 -0.91 1.79
C ASN A 125 -1.56 -1.59 2.93
N LYS A 126 -1.94 -2.82 3.30
CA LYS A 126 -1.24 -3.61 4.32
C LYS A 126 0.23 -3.79 3.95
N PHE A 127 0.52 -4.23 2.72
CA PHE A 127 1.89 -4.36 2.25
C PHE A 127 2.68 -3.04 2.34
N VAL A 128 2.12 -1.94 1.85
CA VAL A 128 2.82 -0.65 1.79
C VAL A 128 3.00 0.00 3.15
N LYS A 129 1.97 -0.05 4.02
CA LYS A 129 1.92 0.71 5.28
C LYS A 129 2.40 -0.09 6.48
N GLU A 130 2.35 -1.42 6.41
CA GLU A 130 2.75 -2.28 7.52
C GLU A 130 4.01 -3.06 7.15
N ASP A 131 3.93 -3.99 6.19
CA ASP A 131 5.02 -4.92 5.89
C ASP A 131 6.29 -4.22 5.40
N ALA A 132 6.18 -3.35 4.39
CA ALA A 132 7.32 -2.60 3.87
C ALA A 132 7.92 -1.63 4.90
N VAL A 133 7.09 -1.08 5.79
CA VAL A 133 7.55 -0.20 6.88
C VAL A 133 8.31 -1.00 7.94
N LEU A 134 7.81 -2.19 8.30
CA LEU A 134 8.47 -3.10 9.23
C LEU A 134 9.85 -3.51 8.71
N ILE A 135 9.94 -3.90 7.43
CA ILE A 135 11.22 -4.28 6.82
C ILE A 135 12.23 -3.13 6.84
N ARG A 136 11.79 -1.89 6.57
CA ARG A 136 12.65 -0.69 6.69
C ARG A 136 13.12 -0.44 8.11
N GLN A 137 12.23 -0.60 9.09
CA GLN A 137 12.56 -0.41 10.50
C GLN A 137 13.55 -1.47 10.98
N GLU A 138 13.34 -2.73 10.62
CA GLU A 138 14.26 -3.81 10.98
C GLU A 138 15.60 -3.66 10.27
N LYS A 139 15.63 -3.26 8.99
CA LYS A 139 16.88 -2.92 8.29
C LYS A 139 17.67 -1.84 9.04
N LYS A 140 17.00 -0.78 9.51
CA LYS A 140 17.65 0.27 10.30
C LYS A 140 18.23 -0.28 11.61
N ASN A 141 17.55 -1.23 12.27
CA ASN A 141 18.06 -1.90 13.46
C ASN A 141 19.30 -2.76 13.11
N LEU A 142 19.28 -3.47 11.98
CA LEU A 142 20.42 -4.26 11.50
C LEU A 142 21.63 -3.38 11.21
N ASP A 143 21.44 -2.26 10.51
CA ASP A 143 22.51 -1.30 10.23
C ASP A 143 23.15 -0.79 11.53
N LYS A 144 22.35 -0.57 12.58
CA LYS A 144 22.85 -0.18 13.91
C LYS A 144 23.64 -1.30 14.59
N MET A 145 23.08 -2.50 14.68
CA MET A 145 23.76 -3.65 15.31
C MET A 145 25.08 -3.98 14.60
N ARG A 146 25.09 -3.78 13.28
CA ARG A 146 26.28 -3.93 12.45
C ARG A 146 27.35 -2.90 12.76
N ALA A 147 26.98 -1.63 12.88
CA ALA A 147 27.90 -0.58 13.30
C ALA A 147 28.45 -0.87 14.71
N ASP A 148 27.61 -1.34 15.64
CA ASP A 148 28.05 -1.72 16.98
C ASP A 148 29.04 -2.92 16.95
N TYR A 149 28.82 -3.90 16.07
CA TYR A 149 29.73 -5.02 15.84
C TYR A 149 31.07 -4.58 15.21
N ASP A 150 31.03 -3.79 14.14
CA ASP A 150 32.22 -3.26 13.46
C ASP A 150 33.05 -2.40 14.45
N ASN A 151 32.40 -1.58 15.29
CA ASN A 151 33.03 -0.81 16.36
C ASN A 151 33.68 -1.71 17.43
N ALA A 152 33.01 -2.80 17.83
CA ALA A 152 33.58 -3.76 18.78
C ALA A 152 34.81 -4.47 18.18
N CYS A 153 34.78 -4.80 16.89
CA CYS A 153 35.91 -5.38 16.17
C CYS A 153 37.11 -4.42 16.15
N ASP A 154 36.88 -3.17 15.77
CA ASP A 154 37.94 -2.15 15.69
C ASP A 154 38.48 -1.78 17.07
N TYR A 155 37.61 -1.73 18.08
CA TYR A 155 38.04 -1.55 19.46
C TYR A 155 38.97 -2.70 19.87
N LEU A 156 38.59 -3.95 19.62
CA LEU A 156 39.41 -5.11 19.96
C LEU A 156 40.76 -5.12 19.21
N ARG A 157 40.78 -4.77 17.92
CA ARG A 157 42.02 -4.67 17.12
C ARG A 157 43.01 -3.63 17.65
N ASN A 158 42.52 -2.51 18.17
CA ASN A 158 43.33 -1.41 18.69
C ASN A 158 43.71 -1.56 20.18
N CYS A 159 43.35 -2.67 20.82
CA CYS A 159 43.65 -2.88 22.24
C CYS A 159 45.04 -3.48 22.44
N HIS A 160 45.97 -2.69 23.00
CA HIS A 160 47.32 -3.14 23.32
C HIS A 160 47.46 -3.75 24.72
N GLU A 161 46.61 -3.35 25.70
CA GLU A 161 46.65 -3.81 27.09
C GLU A 161 45.24 -3.81 27.76
N GLY A 162 45.04 -4.57 28.85
CA GLY A 162 43.83 -4.59 29.69
C GLY A 162 42.88 -5.79 29.50
N ASN A 163 41.64 -5.70 30.01
CA ASN A 163 40.61 -6.76 30.05
C ASN A 163 40.19 -7.28 28.66
N ILE A 164 41.05 -8.05 27.99
CA ILE A 164 40.78 -8.69 26.69
C ILE A 164 39.54 -9.58 26.79
N ASP A 165 39.36 -10.31 27.88
CA ASP A 165 38.20 -11.18 28.09
C ASP A 165 36.87 -10.41 28.07
N GLN A 166 36.82 -9.25 28.72
CA GLN A 166 35.63 -8.39 28.71
C GLN A 166 35.35 -7.81 27.32
N LYS A 167 36.41 -7.52 26.56
CA LYS A 167 36.30 -6.99 25.18
C LYS A 167 35.83 -8.08 24.22
N ASN A 168 36.35 -9.30 24.34
CA ASN A 168 35.87 -10.48 23.61
C ASN A 168 34.40 -10.76 23.93
N ALA A 169 34.01 -10.74 25.21
CA ALA A 169 32.62 -10.95 25.61
C ALA A 169 31.67 -9.89 25.02
N ASN A 170 32.09 -8.63 24.92
CA ASN A 170 31.32 -7.58 24.26
C ASN A 170 31.21 -7.81 22.75
N LEU A 171 32.31 -8.22 22.09
CA LEU A 171 32.32 -8.55 20.67
C LEU A 171 31.35 -9.70 20.36
N ASP A 172 31.39 -10.78 21.14
CA ASP A 172 30.50 -11.94 20.99
C ASP A 172 29.03 -11.55 21.17
N LYS A 173 28.73 -10.69 22.15
CA LYS A 173 27.38 -10.15 22.36
C LYS A 173 26.91 -9.28 21.18
N CYS A 174 27.78 -8.42 20.64
CA CYS A 174 27.45 -7.63 19.45
C CYS A 174 27.21 -8.52 18.23
N LYS A 175 28.02 -9.57 18.07
CA LYS A 175 27.86 -10.57 17.01
C LYS A 175 26.53 -11.29 17.11
N GLU A 176 26.20 -11.80 18.30
CA GLU A 176 24.94 -12.51 18.56
C GLU A 176 23.73 -11.62 18.28
N ASN A 177 23.76 -10.35 18.69
CA ASN A 177 22.69 -9.39 18.41
C ASN A 177 22.54 -9.10 16.91
N PHE A 178 23.66 -8.98 16.19
CA PHE A 178 23.66 -8.78 14.75
C PHE A 178 23.09 -10.00 14.01
N GLU A 179 23.52 -11.21 14.37
CA GLU A 179 23.02 -12.47 13.80
C GLU A 179 21.52 -12.65 14.04
N LYS A 180 21.05 -12.43 15.29
CA LYS A 180 19.60 -12.48 15.60
C LYS A 180 18.79 -11.48 14.76
N GLN A 181 19.29 -10.26 14.60
CA GLN A 181 18.63 -9.25 13.79
C GLN A 181 18.66 -9.59 12.29
N ALA A 182 19.74 -10.22 11.82
CA ALA A 182 19.86 -10.69 10.45
C ALA A 182 18.84 -11.81 10.17
N ASP A 183 18.68 -12.77 11.09
CA ASP A 183 17.68 -13.84 10.99
C ASP A 183 16.25 -13.29 10.94
N VAL A 184 15.94 -12.27 11.74
CA VAL A 184 14.63 -11.58 11.72
C VAL A 184 14.38 -11.00 10.33
N ILE A 185 15.32 -10.24 9.75
CA ILE A 185 15.12 -9.67 8.42
C ILE A 185 15.06 -10.76 7.35
N GLN A 186 15.89 -11.79 7.43
CA GLN A 186 15.84 -12.91 6.49
C GLN A 186 14.45 -13.54 6.47
N SER A 187 13.86 -13.79 7.65
CA SER A 187 12.49 -14.32 7.76
C SER A 187 11.42 -13.39 7.15
N LEU A 188 11.63 -12.08 7.18
CA LEU A 188 10.75 -11.10 6.52
C LEU A 188 10.96 -11.09 5.00
N LEU A 189 12.22 -11.18 4.55
CA LEU A 189 12.57 -11.25 3.13
C LEU A 189 12.10 -12.56 2.47
N ASP A 190 11.98 -13.64 3.24
CA ASP A 190 11.47 -14.92 2.74
C ASP A 190 9.95 -14.88 2.48
N LYS A 191 9.23 -13.87 3.00
CA LYS A 191 7.82 -13.60 2.65
C LYS A 191 7.63 -12.87 1.33
N LEU A 192 8.71 -12.48 0.66
CA LEU A 192 8.64 -11.76 -0.62
C LEU A 192 7.73 -12.44 -1.67
N PRO A 193 7.79 -13.77 -1.89
CA PRO A 193 6.87 -14.44 -2.81
C PRO A 193 5.39 -14.36 -2.37
N GLU A 194 5.13 -14.30 -1.06
CA GLU A 194 3.77 -14.12 -0.53
C GLU A 194 3.25 -12.71 -0.82
N TYR A 195 4.09 -11.69 -0.69
CA TYR A 195 3.75 -10.32 -1.06
C TYR A 195 3.47 -10.19 -2.56
N GLU A 196 4.32 -10.76 -3.42
CA GLU A 196 4.09 -10.78 -4.87
C GLU A 196 2.75 -11.45 -5.22
N LYS A 197 2.46 -12.59 -4.61
CA LYS A 197 1.19 -13.30 -4.79
C LYS A 197 0.00 -12.46 -4.32
N SER A 198 0.11 -11.82 -3.15
CA SER A 198 -0.94 -10.96 -2.61
C SER A 198 -1.24 -9.76 -3.52
N ILE A 199 -0.21 -9.12 -4.08
CA ILE A 199 -0.36 -8.00 -5.03
C ILE A 199 -1.02 -8.47 -6.33
N ALA A 200 -0.60 -9.63 -6.86
CA ALA A 200 -1.19 -10.21 -8.06
C ALA A 200 -2.66 -10.59 -7.86
N ASP A 201 -2.98 -11.19 -6.71
CA ASP A 201 -4.35 -11.56 -6.35
C ASP A 201 -5.23 -10.32 -6.15
N ALA A 202 -4.75 -9.28 -5.46
CA ALA A 202 -5.45 -8.00 -5.32
C ALA A 202 -5.75 -7.36 -6.68
N SER A 203 -4.78 -7.36 -7.59
CA SER A 203 -4.95 -6.84 -8.97
C SER A 203 -5.99 -7.64 -9.76
N ARG A 204 -6.00 -8.97 -9.59
CA ARG A 204 -7.01 -9.84 -10.21
C ARG A 204 -8.40 -9.57 -9.64
N GLN A 205 -8.53 -9.38 -8.32
CA GLN A 205 -9.82 -9.09 -7.68
C GLN A 205 -10.37 -7.75 -8.15
N PHE A 206 -9.52 -6.73 -8.31
CA PHE A 206 -9.92 -5.44 -8.88
C PHE A 206 -10.56 -5.62 -10.27
N LEU A 207 -9.89 -6.32 -11.19
CA LEU A 207 -10.40 -6.56 -12.55
C LEU A 207 -11.70 -7.39 -12.55
N LYS A 208 -11.80 -8.37 -11.64
CA LYS A 208 -13.01 -9.18 -11.49
C LYS A 208 -14.18 -8.31 -11.05
N ALA A 209 -13.98 -7.42 -10.08
CA ALA A 209 -15.00 -6.50 -9.60
C ALA A 209 -15.45 -5.52 -10.71
N ASP A 210 -14.50 -4.93 -11.46
CA ASP A 210 -14.83 -4.03 -12.59
C ASP A 210 -15.64 -4.76 -13.67
N ARG A 211 -15.26 -5.99 -14.02
CA ARG A 211 -16.02 -6.81 -14.97
C ARG A 211 -17.44 -7.10 -14.49
N GLN A 212 -17.60 -7.42 -13.19
CA GLN A 212 -18.91 -7.67 -12.59
C GLN A 212 -19.78 -6.41 -12.65
N LEU A 213 -19.24 -5.24 -12.28
CA LEU A 213 -19.93 -3.96 -12.39
C LEU A 213 -20.44 -3.70 -13.81
N ARG A 214 -19.58 -3.80 -14.82
CA ARG A 214 -19.96 -3.59 -16.23
C ARG A 214 -21.04 -4.55 -16.70
N THR A 215 -21.01 -5.80 -16.23
CA THR A 215 -22.01 -6.81 -16.56
C THR A 215 -23.36 -6.50 -15.92
N SER A 216 -23.35 -6.07 -14.66
CA SER A 216 -24.57 -5.65 -13.93
C SER A 216 -25.21 -4.44 -14.58
N ILE A 217 -24.43 -3.39 -14.89
CA ILE A 217 -24.92 -2.19 -15.58
C ILE A 217 -25.49 -2.56 -16.95
N GLY A 218 -24.76 -3.36 -17.74
CA GLY A 218 -25.23 -3.81 -19.05
C GLY A 218 -26.53 -4.63 -18.99
N THR A 219 -26.76 -5.35 -17.89
CA THR A 219 -28.00 -6.11 -17.66
C THR A 219 -29.16 -5.20 -17.26
N ALA A 220 -28.91 -4.23 -16.38
CA ALA A 220 -29.90 -3.24 -15.96
C ALA A 220 -30.38 -2.39 -17.16
N LEU A 221 -29.44 -1.87 -17.97
CA LEU A 221 -29.76 -1.04 -19.13
C LEU A 221 -30.54 -1.78 -20.24
N LYS A 222 -30.41 -3.11 -20.35
CA LYS A 222 -31.20 -3.91 -21.30
C LYS A 222 -32.70 -3.89 -20.98
N LYS A 223 -33.09 -3.58 -19.75
CA LYS A 223 -34.51 -3.46 -19.35
C LYS A 223 -35.21 -2.29 -20.02
N ILE A 224 -34.48 -1.18 -20.28
CA ILE A 224 -35.02 0.04 -20.89
C ILE A 224 -35.16 -0.09 -22.42
N LYS A 225 -34.34 -0.93 -23.06
CA LYS A 225 -34.33 -1.07 -24.53
C LYS A 225 -35.51 -1.87 -25.11
N ARG A 226 -36.46 -2.31 -24.29
CA ARG A 226 -37.62 -3.11 -24.68
C ARG A 226 -38.89 -2.32 -24.42
#